data_AF-A0A7Y5J549-F1
#
_entry.id   AF-A0A7Y5J549-F1
#
_cell.length_a   1.000
_cell.length_b   1.000
_cell.length_c   1.000
_cell.angle_alpha   90.00
_cell.angle_beta   90.00
_cell.angle_gamma   90.00
#
_symmetry.space_group_name_H-M   'P 1'
#
loop_
_entity.id
_entity.type
_entity.pdbx_description
1 polymer ?
#
loop_
_entity_poly.entity_id
_entity_poly.type
_entity_poly.pdbx_seq_one_letter_code
_entity_poly.pdbx_strand_id
1 'polypeptide(L)'
;MTKIRIALLMLIMASFSGALQAQKDLPSGQVDVVKNFEARLLETEKIGLKPGLPQLDTATRRQKYDVIPKTLAVEYLPPKIRPLGMRSEAVAQGYNGYARLGAGFPGSFFGEGSYNIAKKNLDFGLNLLHHSANNTRNTENQRFSDNNFGINGTYYFDQGFAVGANLGYSRNSVYYYGYNDLNEETGTDFSFEPDEVKQRFSTFNAGVSIFNGVRTQGDLNYHAGVKFYNLNDNYAARETGFELDLNATKWFSEKHPLNIGLKTDLTAYRDTGKQSLNNFFLQPNFTFHGERFRAKIGVNIANSNDKFSFFPDVEVSANIIEGVVGAFIGAEGSLQKNDFRSLSEYNPFVSSRVNIQNTSYIHYYGGVKGNISGVDYNAQVGYKQ
;
A
#
# COMPACT_ATOMS: atom_id res chain seq x y z
N MET A 1 -48.61 -47.57 -34.91
CA MET A 1 -47.18 -47.78 -34.61
C MET A 1 -47.11 -49.15 -33.95
N THR A 2 -46.44 -50.19 -34.44
CA THR A 2 -45.11 -50.27 -35.04
C THR A 2 -45.03 -51.65 -35.72
N LYS A 3 -45.13 -51.69 -37.04
CA LYS A 3 -44.73 -52.83 -37.88
C LYS A 3 -44.14 -52.20 -39.15
N ILE A 4 -43.09 -52.83 -39.71
CA ILE A 4 -42.44 -52.46 -40.99
C ILE A 4 -41.37 -51.36 -40.87
N ARG A 5 -40.23 -51.69 -40.24
CA ARG A 5 -38.92 -51.01 -40.44
C ARG A 5 -37.72 -51.98 -40.36
N ILE A 6 -37.92 -53.28 -40.58
CA ILE A 6 -36.87 -54.32 -40.53
C ILE A 6 -36.81 -55.06 -41.88
N ALA A 7 -36.86 -54.30 -42.98
CA ALA A 7 -36.86 -54.82 -44.35
C ALA A 7 -35.77 -54.19 -45.24
N LEU A 8 -34.84 -53.40 -44.68
CA LEU A 8 -33.85 -52.65 -45.48
C LEU A 8 -32.40 -52.74 -44.99
N LEU A 9 -32.07 -53.66 -44.08
CA LEU A 9 -30.69 -53.86 -43.62
C LEU A 9 -30.25 -55.34 -43.62
N MET A 10 -30.96 -56.18 -44.38
CA MET A 10 -30.52 -57.52 -44.81
C MET A 10 -30.08 -57.53 -46.28
N LEU A 11 -29.78 -56.35 -46.82
CA LEU A 11 -29.24 -56.18 -48.16
C LEU A 11 -27.84 -55.60 -48.01
N ILE A 12 -26.88 -56.25 -48.67
CA ILE A 12 -25.51 -55.81 -48.99
C ILE A 12 -24.42 -56.52 -48.16
N MET A 13 -23.82 -57.49 -48.87
CA MET A 13 -22.43 -57.95 -48.73
C MET A 13 -22.12 -59.04 -47.71
N ALA A 14 -22.91 -60.13 -47.77
CA ALA A 14 -22.35 -61.48 -47.69
C ALA A 14 -21.71 -61.83 -49.04
N SER A 15 -20.42 -61.49 -49.16
CA SER A 15 -19.48 -62.00 -50.14
C SER A 15 -19.18 -63.47 -49.82
N PHE A 16 -19.42 -64.38 -50.77
CA PHE A 16 -18.49 -65.45 -51.16
C PHE A 16 -19.09 -66.21 -52.36
N SER A 17 -18.63 -65.85 -53.56
CA SER A 17 -19.02 -66.48 -54.83
C SER A 17 -18.34 -67.82 -55.00
N GLY A 18 -19.14 -68.87 -55.18
CA GLY A 18 -18.72 -70.19 -55.63
C GLY A 18 -18.92 -70.40 -57.14
N ALA A 19 -18.04 -71.23 -57.70
CA ALA A 19 -18.17 -72.18 -58.81
C ALA A 19 -18.72 -71.71 -60.18
N LEU A 20 -17.85 -71.89 -61.18
CA LEU A 20 -18.13 -71.89 -62.62
C LEU A 20 -19.00 -73.10 -63.04
N GLN A 21 -19.93 -72.85 -63.97
CA GLN A 21 -20.70 -73.87 -64.68
C GLN A 21 -20.05 -74.31 -66.01
N ALA A 22 -20.44 -75.54 -66.35
CA ALA A 22 -20.11 -76.40 -67.48
C ALA A 22 -20.65 -75.95 -68.87
N GLN A 23 -20.42 -76.85 -69.84
CA GLN A 23 -21.33 -77.28 -70.94
C GLN A 23 -20.79 -76.93 -72.35
N LYS A 24 -20.83 -77.73 -73.43
CA LYS A 24 -21.55 -78.93 -73.94
C LYS A 24 -20.72 -79.44 -75.17
N ASP A 25 -20.80 -80.66 -75.71
CA ASP A 25 -21.92 -81.31 -76.41
C ASP A 25 -21.62 -82.80 -76.74
N LEU A 26 -22.69 -83.58 -76.97
CA LEU A 26 -22.78 -84.99 -77.46
C LEU A 26 -23.18 -84.99 -78.98
N PRO A 27 -23.38 -86.11 -79.76
CA PRO A 27 -23.36 -87.56 -79.47
C PRO A 27 -22.74 -88.52 -80.57
N SER A 28 -22.70 -89.82 -80.21
CA SER A 28 -22.92 -91.07 -80.99
C SER A 28 -22.04 -91.52 -82.17
N GLY A 29 -21.58 -92.79 -82.10
CA GLY A 29 -21.54 -93.69 -83.28
C GLY A 29 -20.36 -94.66 -83.43
N GLN A 30 -20.60 -95.93 -83.07
CA GLN A 30 -20.02 -97.17 -83.62
C GLN A 30 -18.56 -97.62 -83.34
N VAL A 31 -18.46 -98.95 -83.31
CA VAL A 31 -17.43 -99.85 -82.76
C VAL A 31 -16.27 -100.06 -83.73
N ASP A 32 -15.04 -100.16 -83.21
CA ASP A 32 -14.00 -101.01 -83.81
C ASP A 32 -13.04 -101.56 -82.75
N VAL A 33 -12.74 -102.86 -82.85
CA VAL A 33 -12.01 -103.67 -81.87
C VAL A 33 -10.54 -103.74 -82.25
N VAL A 34 -9.63 -103.26 -81.38
CA VAL A 34 -8.20 -103.60 -81.47
C VAL A 34 -7.63 -103.79 -80.05
N LYS A 35 -7.01 -104.96 -79.85
CA LYS A 35 -6.46 -105.45 -78.58
C LYS A 35 -5.06 -104.88 -78.37
N ASN A 36 -4.83 -104.09 -77.31
CA ASN A 36 -3.52 -103.52 -76.99
C ASN A 36 -2.85 -104.20 -75.78
N PHE A 37 -1.59 -104.52 -76.00
CA PHE A 37 -0.58 -105.15 -75.15
C PHE A 37 -0.53 -104.66 -73.68
N GLU A 38 -0.56 -105.59 -72.72
CA GLU A 38 -0.32 -105.30 -71.30
C GLU A 38 1.18 -105.41 -70.97
N ALA A 39 1.81 -104.29 -70.59
CA ALA A 39 3.14 -104.27 -69.98
C ALA A 39 2.99 -104.17 -68.45
N ARG A 40 3.58 -105.12 -67.70
CA ARG A 40 3.68 -105.04 -66.23
C ARG A 40 5.05 -104.50 -65.83
N LEU A 41 5.06 -103.52 -64.92
CA LEU A 41 6.26 -102.92 -64.32
C LEU A 41 6.79 -103.81 -63.18
N LEU A 42 8.12 -103.95 -63.08
CA LEU A 42 8.80 -104.65 -61.98
C LEU A 42 8.82 -103.80 -60.70
N GLU A 43 8.58 -104.43 -59.54
CA GLU A 43 8.67 -103.79 -58.24
C GLU A 43 10.11 -103.37 -57.91
N THR A 44 10.27 -102.13 -57.40
CA THR A 44 11.55 -101.55 -56.97
C THR A 44 11.59 -101.48 -55.45
N GLU A 45 12.68 -101.97 -54.84
CA GLU A 45 12.94 -101.80 -53.42
C GLU A 45 13.35 -100.37 -53.06
N LYS A 46 12.77 -99.85 -51.96
CA LYS A 46 13.08 -98.52 -51.44
C LYS A 46 14.29 -98.57 -50.49
N ILE A 47 15.27 -97.70 -50.75
CA ILE A 47 16.48 -97.55 -49.93
C ILE A 47 16.13 -96.81 -48.63
N GLY A 48 16.39 -97.44 -47.47
CA GLY A 48 16.18 -96.83 -46.16
C GLY A 48 17.36 -95.97 -45.71
N LEU A 49 17.23 -94.64 -45.81
CA LEU A 49 18.20 -93.69 -45.24
C LEU A 49 17.85 -93.41 -43.78
N LYS A 50 18.78 -93.68 -42.85
CA LYS A 50 18.68 -93.23 -41.45
C LYS A 50 19.35 -91.86 -41.30
N PRO A 51 18.65 -90.79 -40.91
CA PRO A 51 19.27 -89.49 -40.72
C PRO A 51 20.06 -89.45 -39.39
N GLY A 52 21.28 -88.94 -39.45
CA GLY A 52 22.09 -88.58 -38.28
C GLY A 52 22.13 -87.05 -38.10
N LEU A 53 22.15 -86.57 -36.85
CA LEU A 53 22.22 -85.14 -36.57
C LEU A 53 23.59 -84.56 -36.95
N PRO A 54 23.65 -83.34 -37.50
CA PRO A 54 24.92 -82.66 -37.77
C PRO A 54 25.63 -82.27 -36.46
N GLN A 55 26.96 -82.11 -36.53
CA GLN A 55 27.78 -81.79 -35.37
C GLN A 55 27.47 -80.39 -34.81
N LEU A 56 27.52 -80.26 -33.48
CA LEU A 56 27.21 -79.02 -32.78
C LEU A 56 28.33 -77.99 -32.98
N ASP A 57 28.00 -76.85 -33.60
CA ASP A 57 28.92 -75.73 -33.79
C ASP A 57 29.20 -75.03 -32.45
N THR A 58 30.46 -75.01 -32.03
CA THR A 58 30.95 -74.38 -30.79
C THR A 58 31.77 -73.11 -31.05
N ALA A 59 31.76 -72.57 -32.27
CA ALA A 59 32.52 -71.39 -32.64
C ALA A 59 31.99 -70.11 -31.95
N THR A 60 32.59 -69.77 -30.80
CA THR A 60 32.28 -68.52 -30.09
C THR A 60 33.16 -67.39 -30.66
N ARG A 61 32.56 -66.42 -31.36
CA ARG A 61 33.29 -65.24 -31.87
C ARG A 61 33.35 -64.15 -30.79
N ARG A 62 34.57 -63.72 -30.43
CA ARG A 62 34.77 -62.53 -29.57
C ARG A 62 34.46 -61.26 -30.36
N GLN A 63 33.42 -60.53 -29.96
CA GLN A 63 33.11 -59.21 -30.48
C GLN A 63 33.88 -58.15 -29.68
N LYS A 64 34.63 -57.29 -30.38
CA LYS A 64 35.36 -56.18 -29.78
C LYS A 64 34.52 -54.91 -29.97
N TYR A 65 33.99 -54.37 -28.87
CA TYR A 65 33.26 -53.10 -28.88
C TYR A 65 34.23 -51.99 -28.48
N ASP A 66 34.38 -50.99 -29.34
CA ASP A 66 35.15 -49.78 -29.05
C ASP A 66 34.17 -48.63 -28.84
N VAL A 67 33.99 -48.23 -27.58
CA VAL A 67 33.05 -47.17 -27.20
C VAL A 67 33.83 -45.87 -27.10
N ILE A 68 33.67 -44.99 -28.09
CA ILE A 68 34.35 -43.69 -28.11
C ILE A 68 33.68 -42.79 -27.05
N PRO A 69 34.40 -42.38 -25.99
CA PRO A 69 33.82 -41.52 -24.97
C PRO A 69 33.60 -40.11 -25.55
N LYS A 70 32.35 -39.64 -25.56
CA LYS A 70 32.01 -38.24 -25.83
C LYS A 70 31.72 -37.53 -24.52
N THR A 71 32.51 -36.53 -24.20
CA THR A 71 32.25 -35.64 -23.07
C THR A 71 31.19 -34.61 -23.48
N LEU A 72 29.99 -34.75 -22.91
CA LEU A 72 28.93 -33.76 -23.06
C LEU A 72 29.20 -32.61 -22.10
N ALA A 73 29.38 -31.41 -22.61
CA ALA A 73 29.46 -30.19 -21.80
C ALA A 73 28.05 -29.87 -21.27
N VAL A 74 27.74 -30.35 -20.07
CA VAL A 74 26.48 -30.05 -19.38
C VAL A 74 26.64 -28.67 -18.73
N GLU A 75 25.90 -27.69 -19.22
CA GLU A 75 25.84 -26.36 -18.61
C GLU A 75 24.84 -26.38 -17.46
N TYR A 76 25.35 -26.31 -16.22
CA TYR A 76 24.52 -26.19 -15.03
C TYR A 76 24.05 -24.75 -14.87
N LEU A 77 22.88 -24.42 -15.42
CA LEU A 77 22.25 -23.13 -15.16
C LEU A 77 21.98 -22.99 -13.65
N PRO A 78 22.35 -21.86 -13.01
CA PRO A 78 22.11 -21.66 -11.60
C PRO A 78 20.61 -21.80 -11.29
N PRO A 79 20.25 -22.49 -10.19
CA PRO A 79 18.85 -22.69 -9.84
C PRO A 79 18.18 -21.33 -9.62
N LYS A 80 17.09 -21.06 -10.33
CA LYS A 80 16.25 -19.88 -10.07
C LYS A 80 15.60 -20.03 -8.70
N ILE A 81 16.14 -19.33 -7.70
CA ILE A 81 15.50 -19.18 -6.40
C ILE A 81 14.20 -18.40 -6.63
N ARG A 82 13.06 -19.06 -6.43
CA ARG A 82 11.77 -18.37 -6.40
C ARG A 82 11.62 -17.75 -5.01
N PRO A 83 11.28 -16.45 -4.89
CA PRO A 83 10.99 -15.86 -3.59
C PRO A 83 9.85 -16.67 -2.96
N LEU A 84 10.12 -17.32 -1.83
CA LEU A 84 9.08 -17.92 -1.03
C LEU A 84 8.30 -16.75 -0.44
N GLY A 85 7.05 -16.56 -0.86
CA GLY A 85 6.20 -15.56 -0.22
C GLY A 85 6.07 -15.92 1.25
N MET A 86 6.70 -15.14 2.14
CA MET A 86 6.41 -15.22 3.56
C MET A 86 4.91 -15.02 3.71
N ARG A 87 4.24 -15.97 4.35
CA ARG A 87 2.86 -15.76 4.76
C ARG A 87 2.91 -14.61 5.76
N SER A 88 2.30 -13.47 5.44
CA SER A 88 2.05 -12.46 6.45
C SER A 88 1.38 -13.16 7.62
N GLU A 89 1.95 -12.95 8.80
CA GLU A 89 1.30 -13.34 10.04
C GLU A 89 -0.12 -12.76 10.02
N ALA A 90 -1.11 -13.55 10.45
CA ALA A 90 -2.47 -13.06 10.51
C ALA A 90 -2.47 -11.80 11.37
N VAL A 91 -2.88 -10.67 10.79
CA VAL A 91 -2.95 -9.39 11.51
C VAL A 91 -3.72 -9.65 12.80
N ALA A 92 -3.04 -9.48 13.93
CA ALA A 92 -3.66 -9.67 15.23
C ALA A 92 -4.93 -8.82 15.27
N GLN A 93 -6.05 -9.42 15.71
CA GLN A 93 -7.31 -8.69 15.79
C GLN A 93 -7.11 -7.52 16.76
N GLY A 94 -7.09 -6.31 16.22
CA GLY A 94 -7.02 -5.10 17.02
C GLY A 94 -8.26 -5.00 17.91
N TYR A 95 -8.07 -4.59 19.15
CA TYR A 95 -9.20 -4.24 20.01
C TYR A 95 -9.84 -2.95 19.51
N ASN A 96 -11.16 -2.88 19.56
CA ASN A 96 -11.92 -1.69 19.18
C ASN A 96 -11.65 -0.49 20.10
N GLY A 97 -10.95 -0.65 21.22
CA GLY A 97 -10.58 0.46 22.06
C GLY A 97 -9.50 0.11 23.05
N TYR A 98 -8.97 1.14 23.69
CA TYR A 98 -8.01 1.02 24.77
C TYR A 98 -8.28 2.07 25.84
N ALA A 99 -7.81 1.78 27.05
CA ALA A 99 -7.76 2.74 28.14
C ALA A 99 -6.38 2.64 28.80
N ARG A 100 -5.79 3.80 29.11
CA ARG A 100 -4.52 3.93 29.83
C ARG A 100 -4.76 4.83 31.03
N LEU A 101 -4.29 4.40 32.19
CA LEU A 101 -4.30 5.17 33.41
C LEU A 101 -2.86 5.22 33.94
N GLY A 102 -2.45 6.39 34.40
CA GLY A 102 -1.15 6.64 34.98
C GLY A 102 -1.27 7.57 36.16
N ALA A 103 -0.40 7.37 37.14
CA ALA A 103 -0.19 8.32 38.21
C ALA A 103 1.32 8.49 38.40
N GLY A 104 1.74 9.70 38.75
CA GLY A 104 3.16 10.02 38.84
C GLY A 104 3.46 11.12 39.84
N PHE A 105 4.75 11.39 40.01
CA PHE A 105 5.24 12.48 40.83
C PHE A 105 5.74 13.63 39.93
N PRO A 106 5.46 14.90 40.24
CA PRO A 106 4.65 15.38 41.38
C PRO A 106 3.14 15.33 41.07
N GLY A 107 2.36 14.73 41.99
CA GLY A 107 0.90 14.79 42.01
C GLY A 107 0.22 14.69 40.64
N SER A 108 0.68 13.76 39.79
CA SER A 108 0.24 13.65 38.39
C SER A 108 -0.78 12.55 38.23
N PHE A 109 -1.82 12.85 37.45
CA PHE A 109 -2.84 11.90 37.03
C PHE A 109 -3.00 11.96 35.51
N PHE A 110 -2.96 10.79 34.87
CA PHE A 110 -3.07 10.60 33.44
C PHE A 110 -4.17 9.58 33.16
N GLY A 111 -5.08 9.93 32.25
CA GLY A 111 -6.11 9.04 31.74
C GLY A 111 -6.31 9.28 30.26
N GLU A 112 -6.21 8.22 29.47
CA GLU A 112 -6.43 8.24 28.03
C GLU A 112 -7.37 7.10 27.67
N GLY A 113 -8.34 7.37 26.81
CA GLY A 113 -9.27 6.36 26.33
C GLY A 113 -9.63 6.62 24.89
N SER A 114 -9.60 5.57 24.06
CA SER A 114 -10.02 5.63 22.67
C SER A 114 -10.92 4.44 22.36
N TYR A 115 -11.97 4.68 21.59
CA TYR A 115 -12.87 3.65 21.11
C TYR A 115 -13.24 3.93 19.65
N ASN A 116 -12.98 2.95 18.78
CA ASN A 116 -13.21 3.00 17.35
C ASN A 116 -14.16 1.87 16.94
N ILE A 117 -15.17 2.21 16.16
CA ILE A 117 -16.16 1.29 15.61
C ILE A 117 -16.01 1.34 14.10
N ALA A 118 -15.34 0.33 13.55
CA ALA A 118 -15.27 0.12 12.11
C ALA A 118 -16.33 -0.90 11.69
N LYS A 119 -17.37 -0.42 10.99
CA LYS A 119 -18.30 -1.23 10.20
C LYS A 119 -17.99 -1.05 8.72
N LYS A 120 -18.53 -1.92 7.87
CA LYS A 120 -18.26 -1.97 6.42
C LYS A 120 -18.27 -0.59 5.72
N ASN A 121 -19.25 0.26 6.05
CA ASN A 121 -19.44 1.56 5.40
C ASN A 121 -19.33 2.75 6.39
N LEU A 122 -18.96 2.50 7.65
CA LEU A 122 -18.91 3.53 8.68
C LEU A 122 -17.73 3.26 9.61
N ASP A 123 -16.84 4.23 9.71
CA ASP A 123 -15.85 4.32 10.77
C ASP A 123 -16.26 5.42 11.74
N PHE A 124 -16.13 5.19 13.04
CA PHE A 124 -16.45 6.15 14.08
C PHE A 124 -15.44 6.01 15.21
N GLY A 125 -14.77 7.10 15.57
CA GLY A 125 -13.80 7.15 16.66
C GLY A 125 -14.19 8.15 17.74
N LEU A 126 -14.00 7.77 18.99
CA LEU A 126 -14.11 8.63 20.17
C LEU A 126 -12.79 8.58 20.93
N ASN A 127 -12.26 9.74 21.32
CA ASN A 127 -11.01 9.89 22.03
C ASN A 127 -11.18 10.85 23.21
N LEU A 128 -10.63 10.46 24.36
CA LEU A 128 -10.62 11.21 25.59
C LEU A 128 -9.20 11.19 26.16
N LEU A 129 -8.71 12.36 26.54
CA LEU A 129 -7.46 12.53 27.27
C LEU A 129 -7.69 13.47 28.44
N HIS A 130 -7.19 13.09 29.60
CA HIS A 130 -7.04 13.94 30.75
C HIS A 130 -5.63 13.73 31.30
N HIS A 131 -4.86 14.80 31.40
CA HIS A 131 -3.54 14.78 32.01
C HIS A 131 -3.40 15.99 32.90
N SER A 132 -3.05 15.78 34.16
CA SER A 132 -2.80 16.87 35.09
C SER A 132 -1.63 16.55 36.01
N ALA A 133 -1.02 17.61 36.54
CA ALA A 133 -0.04 17.49 37.61
C ALA A 133 -0.16 18.69 38.54
N ASN A 134 0.13 18.48 39.82
CA ASN A 134 0.15 19.53 40.82
C ASN A 134 1.36 19.38 41.75
N ASN A 135 2.26 20.35 41.68
CA ASN A 135 3.45 20.47 42.49
C ASN A 135 3.46 21.74 43.36
N THR A 136 2.30 22.32 43.66
CA THR A 136 2.18 23.57 44.44
C THR A 136 2.90 23.53 45.79
N ARG A 137 3.13 22.35 46.36
CA ARG A 137 3.87 22.17 47.62
C ARG A 137 5.35 22.54 47.54
N ASN A 138 5.96 22.39 46.36
CA ASN A 138 7.38 22.70 46.15
C ASN A 138 7.56 24.08 45.52
N THR A 139 6.72 24.42 44.54
CA THR A 139 6.74 25.72 43.87
C THR A 139 5.31 26.21 43.72
N GLU A 140 5.02 27.39 44.24
CA GLU A 140 3.67 27.97 44.23
C GLU A 140 3.10 27.95 42.81
N ASN A 141 1.83 27.54 42.68
CA ASN A 141 1.12 27.46 41.40
C ASN A 141 1.77 26.60 40.29
N GLN A 142 2.79 25.79 40.59
CA GLN A 142 3.34 24.83 39.61
C GLN A 142 2.35 23.66 39.39
N ARG A 143 1.42 23.85 38.46
CA ARG A 143 0.40 22.86 38.11
C ARG A 143 -0.07 23.04 36.67
N PHE A 144 -0.62 21.99 36.07
CA PHE A 144 -1.26 22.07 34.76
C PHE A 144 -2.42 21.08 34.65
N SER A 145 -3.29 21.31 33.67
CA SER A 145 -4.31 20.35 33.26
C SER A 145 -4.55 20.46 31.75
N ASP A 146 -4.35 19.36 31.06
CA ASP A 146 -4.67 19.15 29.65
C ASP A 146 -5.86 18.19 29.53
N ASN A 147 -6.87 18.59 28.76
CA ASN A 147 -8.07 17.80 28.53
C ASN A 147 -8.38 17.85 27.06
N ASN A 148 -8.44 16.70 26.40
CA ASN A 148 -8.81 16.61 25.00
C ASN A 148 -9.99 15.66 24.84
N PHE A 149 -10.97 16.12 24.07
CA PHE A 149 -12.13 15.35 23.65
C PHE A 149 -12.17 15.40 22.13
N GLY A 150 -12.29 14.24 21.48
CA GLY A 150 -12.36 14.15 20.03
C GLY A 150 -13.38 13.11 19.61
N ILE A 151 -14.23 13.47 18.65
CA ILE A 151 -15.08 12.54 17.93
C ILE A 151 -14.79 12.70 16.45
N ASN A 152 -14.68 11.59 15.74
CA ASN A 152 -14.58 11.56 14.30
C ASN A 152 -15.48 10.47 13.73
N GLY A 153 -15.93 10.64 12.50
CA GLY A 153 -16.69 9.63 11.78
C GLY A 153 -16.49 9.78 10.28
N THR A 154 -16.34 8.66 9.60
CA THR A 154 -16.20 8.59 8.14
C THR A 154 -17.25 7.63 7.61
N TYR A 155 -18.09 8.10 6.70
CA TYR A 155 -19.06 7.27 6.00
C TYR A 155 -18.60 7.02 4.57
N TYR A 156 -18.53 5.75 4.18
CA TYR A 156 -18.15 5.31 2.84
C TYR A 156 -19.42 5.03 2.03
N PHE A 157 -19.62 5.80 0.97
CA PHE A 157 -20.75 5.65 0.08
C PHE A 157 -20.47 4.59 -0.99
N ASP A 158 -21.49 3.82 -1.36
CA ASP A 158 -21.38 2.78 -2.39
C ASP A 158 -21.05 3.37 -3.78
N GLN A 159 -21.34 4.65 -3.99
CA GLN A 159 -20.96 5.43 -5.18
C GLN A 159 -19.45 5.68 -5.29
N GLY A 160 -18.66 5.35 -4.27
CA GLY A 160 -17.19 5.38 -4.30
C GLY A 160 -16.53 6.63 -3.69
N PHE A 161 -17.31 7.57 -3.15
CA PHE A 161 -16.80 8.68 -2.34
C PHE A 161 -17.01 8.43 -0.85
N ALA A 162 -16.27 9.12 -0.01
CA ALA A 162 -16.36 9.05 1.44
C ALA A 162 -16.51 10.46 2.00
N VAL A 163 -17.28 10.60 3.07
CA VAL A 163 -17.44 11.86 3.80
C VAL A 163 -16.98 11.65 5.23
N GLY A 164 -16.00 12.43 5.65
CA GLY A 164 -15.49 12.47 7.01
C GLY A 164 -15.98 13.72 7.74
N ALA A 165 -16.30 13.59 9.01
CA ALA A 165 -16.57 14.70 9.91
C ALA A 165 -15.85 14.49 11.24
N ASN A 166 -15.37 15.57 11.84
CA ASN A 166 -14.71 15.53 13.14
C ASN A 166 -15.08 16.75 13.99
N LEU A 167 -15.20 16.52 15.29
CA LEU A 167 -15.40 17.54 16.31
C LEU A 167 -14.37 17.32 17.41
N GLY A 168 -13.76 18.40 17.89
CA GLY A 168 -12.77 18.35 18.94
C GLY A 168 -12.95 19.49 19.93
N TYR A 169 -12.66 19.21 21.19
CA TYR A 169 -12.57 20.22 22.24
C TYR A 169 -11.33 19.96 23.07
N SER A 170 -10.45 20.96 23.13
CA SER A 170 -9.22 20.93 23.89
C SER A 170 -9.24 22.03 24.93
N ARG A 171 -8.86 21.69 26.16
CA ARG A 171 -8.76 22.62 27.28
C ARG A 171 -7.43 22.42 27.98
N ASN A 172 -6.48 23.28 27.66
CA ASN A 172 -5.18 23.34 28.31
C ASN A 172 -5.18 24.49 29.34
N SER A 173 -4.85 24.18 30.59
CA SER A 173 -4.71 25.14 31.67
C SER A 173 -3.31 25.04 32.26
N VAL A 174 -2.57 26.13 32.19
CA VAL A 174 -1.28 26.30 32.85
C VAL A 174 -1.38 27.45 33.84
N TYR A 175 -0.40 27.56 34.73
CA TYR A 175 -0.32 28.62 35.72
C TYR A 175 1.08 29.18 35.67
N TYR A 176 1.25 30.49 35.62
CA TYR A 176 2.56 31.10 35.77
C TYR A 176 3.10 30.77 37.16
N TYR A 177 4.36 30.36 37.25
CA TYR A 177 5.02 29.95 38.50
C TYR A 177 6.50 30.35 38.45
N GLY A 178 7.21 30.22 39.58
CA GLY A 178 8.64 30.56 39.70
C GLY A 178 8.90 32.02 40.07
N TYR A 179 7.86 32.82 40.33
CA TYR A 179 8.00 34.18 40.83
C TYR A 179 8.47 34.23 42.30
N ASN A 180 8.20 33.20 43.09
CA ASN A 180 8.68 33.12 44.48
C ASN A 180 10.20 33.03 44.58
N ASP A 181 10.87 32.46 43.57
CA ASP A 181 12.34 32.36 43.55
C ASP A 181 12.98 33.76 43.52
N LEU A 182 12.25 34.76 43.01
CA LEU A 182 12.70 36.16 42.99
C LEU A 182 12.59 36.81 44.38
N ASN A 183 11.71 36.33 45.26
CA ASN A 183 11.44 36.98 46.55
C ASN A 183 12.70 37.10 47.43
N GLU A 184 13.55 36.08 47.42
CA GLU A 184 14.82 36.10 48.17
C GLU A 184 15.82 37.11 47.60
N GLU A 185 15.84 37.31 46.27
CA GLU A 185 16.76 38.22 45.58
C GLU A 185 16.29 39.68 45.66
N THR A 186 14.98 39.92 45.55
CA THR A 186 14.41 41.28 45.48
C THR A 186 13.89 41.80 46.81
N GLY A 187 13.81 40.96 47.85
CA GLY A 187 13.24 41.31 49.15
C GLY A 187 11.75 41.62 49.09
N THR A 188 11.06 41.13 48.05
CA THR A 188 9.62 41.25 47.85
C THR A 188 8.91 39.98 48.32
N ASP A 189 7.59 40.05 48.47
CA ASP A 189 6.75 38.89 48.78
C ASP A 189 5.70 38.71 47.68
N PHE A 190 6.14 38.27 46.50
CA PHE A 190 5.23 37.89 45.42
C PHE A 190 4.57 36.57 45.78
N SER A 191 3.28 36.62 46.07
CA SER A 191 2.37 35.48 46.19
C SER A 191 1.06 35.84 45.50
N PHE A 192 0.51 34.91 44.74
CA PHE A 192 -0.69 35.15 43.91
C PHE A 192 -1.68 34.01 44.07
N GLU A 193 -2.96 34.36 44.11
CA GLU A 193 -4.01 33.37 44.09
C GLU A 193 -3.98 32.61 42.76
N PRO A 194 -4.28 31.29 42.73
CA PRO A 194 -4.11 30.51 41.52
C PRO A 194 -4.89 31.04 40.32
N ASP A 195 -6.02 31.69 40.52
CA ASP A 195 -6.81 32.24 39.42
C ASP A 195 -6.21 33.53 38.82
N GLU A 196 -5.32 34.22 39.53
CA GLU A 196 -4.62 35.42 39.03
C GLU A 196 -3.51 35.07 38.03
N VAL A 197 -2.83 33.94 38.26
CA VAL A 197 -1.72 33.44 37.44
C VAL A 197 -2.13 32.32 36.48
N LYS A 198 -3.42 32.01 36.39
CA LYS A 198 -3.95 30.99 35.49
C LYS A 198 -3.91 31.49 34.05
N GLN A 199 -3.56 30.63 33.12
CA GLN A 199 -3.80 30.80 31.70
C GLN A 199 -4.54 29.56 31.19
N ARG A 200 -5.68 29.76 30.53
CA ARG A 200 -6.52 28.65 30.05
C ARG A 200 -6.91 28.85 28.59
N PHE A 201 -6.39 27.99 27.73
CA PHE A 201 -6.78 27.91 26.33
C PHE A 201 -7.92 26.90 26.17
N SER A 202 -9.04 27.36 25.62
CA SER A 202 -10.18 26.51 25.24
C SER A 202 -10.35 26.57 23.73
N THR A 203 -10.08 25.47 23.05
CA THR A 203 -10.12 25.36 21.59
C THR A 203 -11.21 24.39 21.18
N PHE A 204 -12.19 24.88 20.44
CA PHE A 204 -13.16 24.06 19.73
C PHE A 204 -12.72 23.90 18.28
N ASN A 205 -12.76 22.68 17.76
CA ASN A 205 -12.41 22.35 16.38
C ASN A 205 -13.57 21.60 15.73
N ALA A 206 -13.87 21.93 14.48
CA ALA A 206 -14.83 21.22 13.66
C ALA A 206 -14.27 21.05 12.24
N GLY A 207 -14.50 19.91 11.62
CA GLY A 207 -14.06 19.64 10.26
C GLY A 207 -15.02 18.74 9.52
N VAL A 208 -15.14 18.98 8.22
CA VAL A 208 -15.86 18.12 7.28
C VAL A 208 -15.00 17.97 6.04
N SER A 209 -14.93 16.76 5.50
CA SER A 209 -14.21 16.49 4.25
C SER A 209 -14.93 15.48 3.39
N ILE A 210 -14.74 15.59 2.08
CA ILE A 210 -15.17 14.63 1.08
C ILE A 210 -13.95 14.20 0.27
N PHE A 211 -13.80 12.90 0.05
CA PHE A 211 -12.67 12.33 -0.66
C PHE A 211 -13.03 11.00 -1.32
N ASN A 212 -12.13 10.44 -2.11
CA ASN A 212 -12.34 9.15 -2.75
C ASN A 212 -12.31 8.01 -1.73
N GLY A 213 -13.39 7.23 -1.66
CA GLY A 213 -13.43 5.98 -0.89
C GLY A 213 -12.86 4.78 -1.67
N VAL A 214 -12.87 4.84 -3.00
CA VAL A 214 -12.34 3.80 -3.89
C VAL A 214 -11.54 4.40 -5.05
N ARG A 215 -10.73 3.58 -5.72
CA ARG A 215 -10.03 3.98 -6.94
C ARG A 215 -11.03 4.34 -8.03
N THR A 216 -10.91 5.53 -8.59
CA THR A 216 -11.78 6.00 -9.67
C THR A 216 -11.32 5.42 -11.02
N GLN A 217 -12.24 5.22 -11.96
CA GLN A 217 -11.90 4.72 -13.31
C GLN A 217 -10.92 5.63 -14.05
N GLY A 218 -10.95 6.93 -13.72
CA GLY A 218 -10.03 7.91 -14.27
C GLY A 218 -8.73 8.05 -13.50
N ASP A 219 -8.39 7.19 -12.54
CA ASP A 219 -7.18 7.31 -11.69
C ASP A 219 -6.98 8.74 -11.12
N LEU A 220 -8.09 9.35 -10.74
CA LEU A 220 -8.16 10.69 -10.15
C LEU A 220 -8.51 10.56 -8.68
N ASN A 221 -7.62 10.99 -7.81
CA ASN A 221 -7.87 11.16 -6.39
C ASN A 221 -8.24 12.62 -6.14
N TYR A 222 -9.31 12.88 -5.41
CA TYR A 222 -9.70 14.21 -4.97
C TYR A 222 -9.94 14.22 -3.45
N HIS A 223 -9.73 15.38 -2.87
CA HIS A 223 -10.06 15.71 -1.49
C HIS A 223 -10.57 17.14 -1.46
N ALA A 224 -11.65 17.38 -0.73
CA ALA A 224 -12.13 18.70 -0.38
C ALA A 224 -12.51 18.72 1.09
N GLY A 225 -11.85 19.54 1.88
CA GLY A 225 -12.02 19.64 3.32
C GLY A 225 -12.19 21.07 3.76
N VAL A 226 -13.06 21.29 4.75
CA VAL A 226 -13.18 22.55 5.47
C VAL A 226 -12.97 22.27 6.94
N LYS A 227 -12.12 23.07 7.58
CA LYS A 227 -11.91 23.04 9.02
C LYS A 227 -12.15 24.42 9.60
N PHE A 228 -12.74 24.44 10.78
CA PHE A 228 -12.98 25.62 11.56
C PHE A 228 -12.45 25.38 12.96
N TYR A 229 -11.85 26.40 13.56
CA TYR A 229 -11.56 26.38 14.98
C TYR A 229 -11.85 27.72 15.64
N ASN A 230 -12.17 27.67 16.92
CA ASN A 230 -12.25 28.83 17.77
C ASN A 230 -11.48 28.56 19.07
N LEU A 231 -10.47 29.38 19.33
CA LEU A 231 -9.69 29.39 20.55
C LEU A 231 -10.07 30.64 21.36
N ASN A 232 -10.28 30.46 22.66
CA ASN A 232 -10.42 31.56 23.61
C ASN A 232 -9.49 31.31 24.79
N ASP A 233 -8.95 32.38 25.36
CA ASP A 233 -8.20 32.34 26.59
C ASP A 233 -8.97 32.98 27.77
N ASN A 234 -8.37 33.06 28.96
CA ASN A 234 -8.97 33.74 30.11
C ASN A 234 -8.62 35.24 30.20
N TYR A 235 -7.78 35.77 29.32
CA TYR A 235 -7.44 37.19 29.21
C TYR A 235 -8.21 37.90 28.06
N ALA A 236 -9.35 37.32 27.68
CA ALA A 236 -10.26 37.81 26.64
C ALA A 236 -9.66 37.86 25.21
N ALA A 237 -8.57 37.14 24.96
CA ALA A 237 -8.09 36.88 23.62
C ALA A 237 -8.93 35.78 22.95
N ARG A 238 -9.25 35.99 21.69
CA ARG A 238 -10.03 35.09 20.85
C ARG A 238 -9.38 34.97 19.49
N GLU A 239 -9.16 33.73 19.08
CA GLU A 239 -8.75 33.40 17.73
C GLU A 239 -9.84 32.55 17.05
N THR A 240 -10.08 32.84 15.79
CA THR A 240 -10.94 32.02 14.94
C THR A 240 -10.17 31.74 13.67
N GLY A 241 -10.12 30.48 13.25
CA GLY A 241 -9.51 30.14 11.98
C GLY A 241 -10.40 29.26 11.13
N PHE A 242 -10.21 29.41 9.83
CA PHE A 242 -10.93 28.73 8.77
C PHE A 242 -9.92 28.22 7.76
N GLU A 243 -9.93 26.92 7.53
CA GLU A 243 -9.09 26.25 6.54
C GLU A 243 -9.99 25.62 5.46
N LEU A 244 -9.69 25.89 4.19
CA LEU A 244 -10.21 25.16 3.04
C LEU A 244 -9.05 24.43 2.39
N ASP A 245 -9.19 23.14 2.19
CA ASP A 245 -8.19 22.27 1.55
C ASP A 245 -8.84 21.58 0.36
N LEU A 246 -8.38 21.88 -0.84
CA LEU A 246 -8.77 21.20 -2.07
C LEU A 246 -7.54 20.57 -2.69
N ASN A 247 -7.59 19.27 -2.94
CA ASN A 247 -6.49 18.54 -3.54
C ASN A 247 -7.00 17.64 -4.65
N ALA A 248 -6.32 17.62 -5.80
CA ALA A 248 -6.61 16.72 -6.90
C ALA A 248 -5.31 16.12 -7.44
N THR A 249 -5.26 14.79 -7.53
CA THR A 249 -4.11 14.04 -8.07
C THR A 249 -4.58 13.13 -9.19
N LYS A 250 -4.09 13.36 -10.40
CA LYS A 250 -4.29 12.51 -11.57
C LYS A 250 -3.06 11.64 -11.79
N TRP A 251 -3.23 10.33 -11.88
CA TRP A 251 -2.14 9.42 -12.23
C TRP A 251 -2.12 9.17 -13.73
N PHE A 252 -0.93 9.26 -14.33
CA PHE A 252 -0.66 8.86 -15.70
C PHE A 252 0.10 7.54 -15.72
N SER A 253 -0.36 6.60 -16.55
CA SER A 253 0.22 5.25 -16.67
C SER A 253 0.38 4.54 -15.33
N GLU A 254 -0.51 4.82 -14.38
CA GLU A 254 -0.49 4.31 -13.00
C GLU A 254 0.81 4.61 -12.20
N LYS A 255 1.67 5.49 -12.73
CA LYS A 255 3.02 5.74 -12.19
C LYS A 255 3.30 7.21 -11.93
N HIS A 256 2.82 8.12 -12.77
CA HIS A 256 3.22 9.53 -12.72
C HIS A 256 2.08 10.40 -12.18
N PRO A 257 2.11 10.82 -10.91
CA PRO A 257 1.08 11.70 -10.37
C PRO A 257 1.33 13.16 -10.77
N LEU A 258 0.28 13.81 -11.29
CA LEU A 258 0.13 15.26 -11.35
C LEU A 258 -0.81 15.66 -10.22
N ASN A 259 -0.31 16.43 -9.27
CA ASN A 259 -1.08 16.95 -8.15
C ASN A 259 -1.25 18.46 -8.26
N ILE A 260 -2.45 18.93 -7.91
CA ILE A 260 -2.79 20.33 -7.76
C ILE A 260 -3.48 20.47 -6.41
N GLY A 261 -2.82 21.16 -5.47
CA GLY A 261 -3.41 21.58 -4.20
C GLY A 261 -3.80 23.06 -4.23
N LEU A 262 -4.97 23.38 -3.69
CA LEU A 262 -5.38 24.73 -3.31
C LEU A 262 -5.70 24.71 -1.82
N LYS A 263 -4.99 25.51 -1.03
CA LYS A 263 -5.23 25.63 0.41
C LYS A 263 -5.45 27.09 0.76
N THR A 264 -6.49 27.36 1.56
CA THR A 264 -6.77 28.67 2.14
C THR A 264 -6.77 28.53 3.65
N ASP A 265 -6.05 29.38 4.36
CA ASP A 265 -5.93 29.36 5.82
C ASP A 265 -6.06 30.79 6.36
N LEU A 266 -7.26 31.11 6.84
CA LEU A 266 -7.66 32.43 7.32
C LEU A 266 -7.70 32.42 8.84
N THR A 267 -7.05 33.38 9.48
CA THR A 267 -7.15 33.57 10.94
C THR A 267 -7.56 35.00 11.25
N ALA A 268 -8.55 35.13 12.13
CA ALA A 268 -8.94 36.37 12.77
C ALA A 268 -8.61 36.28 14.25
N TYR A 269 -7.75 37.19 14.72
CA TYR A 269 -7.28 37.25 16.08
C TYR A 269 -7.71 38.57 16.74
N ARG A 270 -8.20 38.49 17.97
CA ARG A 270 -8.65 39.66 18.73
C ARG A 270 -8.24 39.53 20.18
N ASP A 271 -7.55 40.56 20.66
CA ASP A 271 -7.26 40.82 22.07
C ASP A 271 -7.78 42.23 22.41
N THR A 272 -6.89 43.18 22.75
CA THR A 272 -7.17 44.62 22.70
C THR A 272 -7.22 45.23 21.30
N GLY A 273 -6.60 44.59 20.32
CA GLY A 273 -6.63 44.97 18.90
C GLY A 273 -7.26 43.88 18.04
N LYS A 274 -7.41 44.15 16.74
CA LYS A 274 -7.81 43.13 15.75
C LYS A 274 -6.66 42.91 14.79
N GLN A 275 -6.28 41.65 14.59
CA GLN A 275 -5.26 41.23 13.64
C GLN A 275 -5.85 40.12 12.74
N SER A 276 -5.33 40.01 11.52
CA SER A 276 -5.69 38.92 10.61
C SER A 276 -4.48 38.39 9.87
N LEU A 277 -4.43 37.07 9.70
CA LEU A 277 -3.37 36.38 8.99
C LEU A 277 -3.99 35.40 8.01
N ASN A 278 -4.10 35.85 6.76
CA ASN A 278 -4.79 35.15 5.69
C ASN A 278 -3.78 34.64 4.68
N ASN A 279 -3.76 33.32 4.49
CA ASN A 279 -2.83 32.66 3.60
C ASN A 279 -3.58 31.89 2.53
N PHE A 280 -3.11 31.97 1.30
CA PHE A 280 -3.60 31.19 0.17
C PHE A 280 -2.43 30.48 -0.49
N PHE A 281 -2.58 29.21 -0.83
CA PHE A 281 -1.54 28.38 -1.41
C PHE A 281 -2.06 27.69 -2.65
N LEU A 282 -1.30 27.75 -3.74
CA LEU A 282 -1.49 26.96 -4.95
C LEU A 282 -0.24 26.11 -5.17
N GLN A 283 -0.43 24.80 -5.17
CA GLN A 283 0.65 23.80 -5.07
C GLN A 283 0.60 22.79 -6.23
N PRO A 284 0.90 23.20 -7.48
CA PRO A 284 1.04 22.28 -8.58
C PRO A 284 2.39 21.55 -8.48
N ASN A 285 2.35 20.23 -8.59
CA ASN A 285 3.55 19.41 -8.72
C ASN A 285 3.31 18.20 -9.62
N PHE A 286 4.36 17.76 -10.29
CA PHE A 286 4.38 16.57 -11.12
C PHE A 286 5.53 15.68 -10.70
N THR A 287 5.27 14.38 -10.50
CA THR A 287 6.30 13.41 -10.17
C THR A 287 6.47 12.40 -11.31
N PHE A 288 7.66 12.37 -11.88
CA PHE A 288 8.09 11.35 -12.82
C PHE A 288 8.76 10.18 -12.08
N HIS A 289 8.41 8.96 -12.47
CA HIS A 289 8.88 7.71 -11.88
C HIS A 289 9.52 6.86 -12.97
N GLY A 290 10.84 6.98 -13.13
CA GLY A 290 11.62 6.08 -13.98
C GLY A 290 11.91 4.75 -13.28
N GLU A 291 12.66 3.87 -13.95
CA GLU A 291 13.03 2.56 -13.39
C GLU A 291 13.99 2.68 -12.21
N ARG A 292 14.94 3.63 -12.27
CA ARG A 292 16.00 3.80 -11.28
C ARG A 292 15.97 5.14 -10.55
N PHE A 293 15.10 6.06 -10.97
CA PHE A 293 15.03 7.40 -10.40
C PHE A 293 13.59 7.92 -10.33
N ARG A 294 13.35 8.83 -9.39
CA ARG A 294 12.12 9.60 -9.24
C ARG A 294 12.51 11.08 -9.25
N ALA A 295 11.78 11.88 -10.00
CA ALA A 295 11.95 13.33 -10.05
C ALA A 295 10.60 14.00 -9.83
N LYS A 296 10.49 14.81 -8.78
CA LYS A 296 9.36 15.68 -8.47
C LYS A 296 9.72 17.11 -8.83
N ILE A 297 8.85 17.77 -9.60
CA ILE A 297 8.97 19.18 -9.96
C ILE A 297 7.65 19.85 -9.61
N GLY A 298 7.73 20.86 -8.76
CA GLY A 298 6.58 21.64 -8.33
C GLY A 298 7.00 23.00 -7.81
N VAL A 299 5.98 23.82 -7.56
CA VAL A 299 6.11 25.14 -6.94
C VAL A 299 5.00 25.29 -5.92
N ASN A 300 5.32 25.87 -4.77
CA ASN A 300 4.33 26.29 -3.79
C ASN A 300 4.19 27.81 -3.88
N ILE A 301 3.11 28.25 -4.49
CA ILE A 301 2.77 29.67 -4.65
C ILE A 301 1.94 30.07 -3.44
N ALA A 302 2.49 30.91 -2.58
CA ALA A 302 1.80 31.41 -1.41
C ALA A 302 1.46 32.89 -1.57
N ASN A 303 0.25 33.28 -1.16
CA ASN A 303 -0.11 34.67 -0.90
C ASN A 303 -0.38 34.81 0.60
N SER A 304 0.21 35.83 1.22
CA SER A 304 -0.11 36.20 2.59
C SER A 304 -0.32 37.69 2.71
N ASN A 305 -1.53 38.10 3.11
CA ASN A 305 -1.92 39.49 3.28
C ASN A 305 -1.40 40.37 2.10
N ASP A 306 -1.73 39.95 0.87
CA ASP A 306 -1.37 40.60 -0.41
C ASP A 306 0.10 40.48 -0.86
N LYS A 307 0.96 39.78 -0.12
CA LYS A 307 2.33 39.46 -0.54
C LYS A 307 2.41 38.07 -1.16
N PHE A 308 2.76 38.02 -2.45
CA PHE A 308 3.04 36.77 -3.14
C PHE A 308 4.47 36.30 -2.87
N SER A 309 4.63 35.00 -2.65
CA SER A 309 5.90 34.30 -2.45
C SER A 309 5.88 33.00 -3.24
N PHE A 310 7.02 32.64 -3.82
CA PHE A 310 7.17 31.43 -4.62
C PHE A 310 8.23 30.56 -3.94
N PHE A 311 7.85 29.34 -3.62
CA PHE A 311 8.74 28.39 -2.96
C PHE A 311 8.97 27.17 -3.85
N PRO A 312 10.19 26.60 -3.85
CA PRO A 312 10.44 25.36 -4.57
C PRO A 312 9.66 24.21 -3.94
N ASP A 313 9.24 23.26 -4.75
CA ASP A 313 8.79 21.93 -4.31
C ASP A 313 9.39 20.89 -5.26
N VAL A 314 10.70 20.67 -5.12
CA VAL A 314 11.49 19.82 -6.03
C VAL A 314 12.23 18.75 -5.26
N GLU A 315 12.25 17.54 -5.81
CA GLU A 315 13.01 16.43 -5.23
C GLU A 315 13.49 15.50 -6.34
N VAL A 316 14.75 15.10 -6.31
CA VAL A 316 15.30 14.05 -7.18
C VAL A 316 15.87 12.95 -6.31
N SER A 317 15.50 11.72 -6.62
CA SER A 317 16.04 10.54 -5.94
C SER A 317 16.37 9.44 -6.94
N ALA A 318 17.41 8.67 -6.65
CA ALA A 318 17.84 7.55 -7.47
C ALA A 318 18.29 6.38 -6.61
N ASN A 319 17.95 5.17 -7.05
CA ASN A 319 18.49 3.94 -6.48
C ASN A 319 19.89 3.74 -7.08
N ILE A 320 20.93 3.97 -6.28
CA ILE A 320 22.33 3.76 -6.66
C ILE A 320 22.59 2.25 -6.75
N ILE A 321 22.18 1.52 -5.72
CA ILE A 321 22.21 0.06 -5.67
C ILE A 321 20.80 -0.42 -5.35
N GLU A 322 20.21 -1.17 -6.25
CA GLU A 322 18.82 -1.64 -6.14
C GLU A 322 18.63 -2.44 -4.84
N GLY A 323 17.65 -2.01 -4.02
CA GLY A 323 17.34 -2.62 -2.73
C GLY A 323 18.33 -2.33 -1.59
N VAL A 324 19.49 -1.71 -1.87
CA VAL A 324 20.55 -1.50 -0.86
C VAL A 324 20.79 -0.02 -0.56
N VAL A 325 20.93 0.82 -1.59
CA VAL A 325 21.28 2.24 -1.43
C VAL A 325 20.51 3.10 -2.43
N GLY A 326 19.71 4.02 -1.94
CA GLY A 326 19.14 5.14 -2.69
C GLY A 326 19.66 6.48 -2.16
N ALA A 327 19.90 7.44 -3.03
CA ALA A 327 20.23 8.81 -2.68
C ALA A 327 19.10 9.75 -3.12
N PHE A 328 18.93 10.84 -2.39
CA PHE A 328 17.95 11.87 -2.71
C PHE A 328 18.48 13.26 -2.37
N ILE A 329 18.04 14.25 -3.12
CA ILE A 329 18.25 15.68 -2.87
C ILE A 329 16.95 16.41 -3.18
N GLY A 330 16.67 17.48 -2.44
CA GLY A 330 15.45 18.24 -2.62
C GLY A 330 15.54 19.65 -2.07
N ALA A 331 14.60 20.47 -2.49
CA ALA A 331 14.36 21.79 -1.95
C ALA A 331 12.84 22.00 -1.83
N GLU A 332 12.39 22.30 -0.63
CA GLU A 332 10.99 22.60 -0.33
C GLU A 332 10.90 23.94 0.41
N GLY A 333 9.79 24.66 0.25
CA GLY A 333 9.55 25.86 1.04
C GLY A 333 8.08 26.18 1.19
N SER A 334 7.76 26.96 2.22
CA SER A 334 6.39 27.40 2.47
C SER A 334 6.38 28.58 3.45
N LEU A 335 5.17 29.03 3.79
CA LEU A 335 4.91 29.90 4.93
C LEU A 335 4.51 29.05 6.13
N GLN A 336 5.21 29.23 7.25
CA GLN A 336 4.81 28.75 8.56
C GLN A 336 4.00 29.85 9.24
N LYS A 337 2.74 29.53 9.53
CA LYS A 337 1.82 30.45 10.21
C LYS A 337 2.11 30.46 11.71
N ASN A 338 2.46 31.63 12.26
CA ASN A 338 2.58 31.83 13.70
C ASN A 338 1.39 32.69 14.15
N ASP A 339 0.30 32.00 14.42
CA ASP A 339 -0.91 32.54 15.02
C ASP A 339 -0.93 32.30 16.53
N PHE A 340 -1.94 32.82 17.24
CA PHE A 340 -1.99 32.68 18.69
C PHE A 340 -2.11 31.22 19.12
N ARG A 341 -2.85 30.39 18.37
CA ARG A 341 -2.95 28.96 18.64
C ARG A 341 -1.59 28.28 18.57
N SER A 342 -0.89 28.38 17.45
CA SER A 342 0.43 27.74 17.26
C SER A 342 1.48 28.25 18.25
N LEU A 343 1.47 29.55 18.58
CA LEU A 343 2.36 30.12 19.60
C LEU A 343 2.04 29.59 21.00
N SER A 344 0.76 29.46 21.35
CA SER A 344 0.33 28.92 22.65
C SER A 344 0.56 27.41 22.79
N GLU A 345 0.54 26.66 21.68
CA GLU A 345 0.88 25.24 21.65
C GLU A 345 2.38 25.02 21.81
N TYR A 346 3.21 25.87 21.17
CA TYR A 346 4.66 25.83 21.32
C TYR A 346 5.12 26.30 22.71
N ASN A 347 4.54 27.40 23.20
CA ASN A 347 4.82 27.94 24.51
C ASN A 347 3.50 28.32 25.23
N PRO A 348 2.99 27.49 26.14
CA PRO A 348 1.74 27.76 26.84
C PRO A 348 1.83 28.94 27.82
N PHE A 349 3.03 29.45 28.10
CA PHE A 349 3.26 30.65 28.91
C PHE A 349 3.39 31.93 28.07
N VAL A 350 3.04 31.88 26.78
CA VAL A 350 2.99 33.08 25.94
C VAL A 350 1.93 34.06 26.46
N SER A 351 2.27 35.34 26.49
CA SER A 351 1.29 36.40 26.76
C SER A 351 0.22 36.38 25.68
N SER A 352 -1.00 36.74 26.04
CA SER A 352 -2.07 36.92 25.06
C SER A 352 -1.72 37.99 24.03
N ARG A 353 -0.96 39.03 24.38
CA ARG A 353 -0.61 40.12 23.45
C ARG A 353 0.50 39.71 22.47
N VAL A 354 0.17 38.90 21.48
CA VAL A 354 1.09 38.47 20.41
C VAL A 354 0.88 39.24 19.13
N ASN A 355 1.95 39.42 18.36
CA ASN A 355 1.87 39.84 16.97
C ASN A 355 1.86 38.59 16.08
N ILE A 356 0.73 38.33 15.43
CA ILE A 356 0.60 37.15 14.56
C ILE A 356 1.24 37.44 13.20
N GLN A 357 2.12 36.54 12.75
CA GLN A 357 2.84 36.73 11.49
C GLN A 357 3.31 35.40 10.91
N ASN A 358 3.50 35.36 9.59
CA ASN A 358 4.12 34.21 8.96
C ASN A 358 5.64 34.30 9.00
N THR A 359 6.27 33.13 9.09
CA THR A 359 7.69 32.94 8.80
C THR A 359 7.81 32.18 7.48
N SER A 360 8.48 32.75 6.48
CA SER A 360 8.86 32.01 5.28
C SER A 360 10.06 31.14 5.56
N TYR A 361 10.11 29.94 4.99
CA TYR A 361 11.31 29.12 5.03
C TYR A 361 11.57 28.45 3.69
N ILE A 362 12.85 28.16 3.43
CA ILE A 362 13.28 27.24 2.37
C ILE A 362 14.21 26.21 3.00
N HIS A 363 13.87 24.94 2.83
CA HIS A 363 14.62 23.81 3.33
C HIS A 363 15.26 23.07 2.16
N TYR A 364 16.59 23.15 2.08
CA TYR A 364 17.41 22.35 1.19
C TYR A 364 17.85 21.11 1.93
N TYR A 365 17.71 19.94 1.32
CA TYR A 365 18.11 18.70 1.96
C TYR A 365 18.68 17.69 0.97
N GLY A 366 19.46 16.77 1.49
CA GLY A 366 19.99 15.64 0.75
C GLY A 366 20.36 14.50 1.69
N GLY A 367 20.28 13.28 1.20
CA GLY A 367 20.46 12.10 2.04
C GLY A 367 20.57 10.80 1.27
N VAL A 368 20.78 9.74 2.04
CA VAL A 368 20.81 8.37 1.58
C VAL A 368 19.89 7.51 2.43
N LYS A 369 19.19 6.58 1.80
CA LYS A 369 18.31 5.62 2.46
C LYS A 369 18.45 4.25 1.83
N GLY A 370 18.21 3.19 2.59
CA GLY A 370 18.35 1.85 2.06
C GLY A 370 18.16 0.77 3.11
N ASN A 371 18.40 -0.47 2.71
CA ASN A 371 18.36 -1.63 3.57
C ASN A 371 19.65 -2.44 3.38
N ILE A 372 20.39 -2.68 4.46
CA ILE A 372 21.56 -3.56 4.43
C ILE A 372 21.27 -4.71 5.39
N SER A 373 21.14 -5.92 4.85
CA SER A 373 20.98 -7.16 5.64
C SER A 373 19.83 -7.12 6.65
N GLY A 374 18.70 -6.51 6.29
CA GLY A 374 17.54 -6.38 7.17
C GLY A 374 17.57 -5.16 8.10
N VAL A 375 18.61 -4.33 8.02
CA VAL A 375 18.67 -3.04 8.73
C VAL A 375 18.30 -1.93 7.77
N ASP A 376 17.13 -1.32 7.97
CA ASP A 376 16.74 -0.10 7.30
C ASP A 376 17.50 1.10 7.86
N TYR A 377 18.05 1.94 6.99
CA TYR A 377 18.72 3.17 7.38
C TYR A 377 18.23 4.36 6.54
N ASN A 378 18.22 5.53 7.15
CA ASN A 378 17.95 6.81 6.49
C ASN A 378 18.83 7.88 7.14
N ALA A 379 19.72 8.48 6.36
CA ALA A 379 20.60 9.57 6.79
C ALA A 379 20.34 10.78 5.91
N GLN A 380 20.03 11.92 6.53
CA GLN A 380 19.69 13.17 5.85
C GLN A 380 20.45 14.34 6.49
N VAL A 381 20.96 15.23 5.66
CA VAL A 381 21.47 16.54 6.04
C VAL A 381 20.63 17.60 5.35
N GLY A 382 20.29 18.66 6.06
CA GLY A 382 19.52 19.77 5.51
C GLY A 382 19.88 21.10 6.12
N TYR A 383 19.57 22.16 5.37
CA TYR A 383 19.69 23.55 5.78
C TYR A 383 18.35 24.24 5.56
N LYS A 384 17.76 24.73 6.65
CA LYS A 384 16.49 25.46 6.64
C LYS A 384 16.80 26.94 6.88
N GLN A 385 16.59 27.74 5.83
CA GLN A 385 16.75 29.19 5.86
C GLN A 385 15.50 29.87 6.42
#